data_AF-A0A847XHJ7-F1
#
_entry.id   AF-A0A847XHJ7-F1
#
_cell.length_a   1.000
_cell.length_b   1.000
_cell.length_c   1.000
_cell.angle_alpha   90.00
_cell.angle_beta   90.00
_cell.angle_gamma   90.00
#
_symmetry.space_group_name_H-M   'P 1'
#
loop_
_entity.id
_entity.type
_entity.pdbx_description
1 polymer ?
#
loop_
_entity_poly.entity_id
_entity_poly.type
_entity_poly.pdbx_seq_one_letter_code
_entity_poly.pdbx_strand_id
1 'polypeptide(L)'
;MRKVIGFLLIFVITMSLGIPVFAAMEEKLGNHWSKNMINKDFLLYYFPYLAKEDFKRFNPNEPAYEDEFLLSFSSLLRDNGYSNGLIGWKRELTRAEMSKILGKKLIEEGLIKPSNKKLPFTDINNLPQEEQKIIAALYQTGIIKGESNTIYNPKRNVTQAEAIIVLQRLKPLLNKVINIPFKLSGVVEAYSGKEGVNSKSEGEKVLVTITKEFPTPGYSMKVEKVERNKEEYKIYLDITPPSKESDQLQVIAYKTITIVIDRKDLGNPPYKFVLEGF
;
A
#
# COMPACT_ATOMS: atom_id res chain seq x y z
N MET A 1 42.88 43.36 24.57
CA MET A 1 41.98 43.47 23.39
C MET A 1 42.50 42.59 22.27
N ARG A 2 41.81 41.50 21.94
CA ARG A 2 41.90 40.85 20.62
C ARG A 2 40.67 39.96 20.47
N LYS A 3 39.75 40.40 19.61
CA LYS A 3 38.45 39.79 19.38
C LYS A 3 38.65 38.46 18.63
N VAL A 4 38.11 37.38 19.18
CA VAL A 4 37.95 36.11 18.47
C VAL A 4 36.73 36.27 17.56
N ILE A 5 36.98 36.38 16.25
CA ILE A 5 35.92 36.37 15.23
C ILE A 5 35.55 34.91 15.01
N GLY A 6 34.44 34.47 15.61
CA GLY A 6 33.82 33.19 15.30
C GLY A 6 33.18 33.27 13.93
N PHE A 7 33.70 32.50 12.97
CA PHE A 7 33.00 32.21 11.73
C PHE A 7 31.88 31.22 12.03
N LEU A 8 30.67 31.73 12.25
CA LEU A 8 29.46 30.93 12.26
C LEU A 8 29.14 30.59 10.79
N LEU A 9 29.58 29.42 10.35
CA LEU A 9 29.24 28.88 9.03
C LEU A 9 27.79 28.39 9.09
N ILE A 10 26.85 29.30 8.82
CA ILE A 10 25.42 28.96 8.74
C ILE A 10 25.25 28.17 7.45
N PHE A 11 25.17 26.85 7.60
CA PHE A 11 24.77 25.94 6.53
C PHE A 11 23.26 26.07 6.33
N VAL A 12 22.83 27.10 5.60
CA VAL A 12 21.45 27.20 5.09
C VAL A 12 21.33 26.23 3.92
N ILE A 13 21.05 24.96 4.20
CA ILE A 13 20.50 24.04 3.20
C ILE A 13 19.01 24.39 3.09
N THR A 14 18.68 25.40 2.31
CA THR A 14 17.33 25.47 1.75
C THR A 14 17.26 24.41 0.65
N MET A 15 16.63 23.29 0.95
CA MET A 15 16.13 22.34 -0.04
C MET A 15 15.31 23.11 -1.09
N SER A 16 15.80 23.21 -2.32
CA SER A 16 15.01 23.64 -3.49
C SER A 16 15.16 22.70 -4.70
N LEU A 17 15.62 21.46 -4.49
CA LEU A 17 15.82 20.48 -5.57
C LEU A 17 14.51 19.89 -6.15
N GLY A 18 13.33 20.38 -5.75
CA GLY A 18 12.06 19.89 -6.27
C GLY A 18 11.70 20.40 -7.68
N ILE A 19 12.13 21.62 -8.02
CA ILE A 19 11.61 22.38 -9.17
C ILE A 19 11.90 21.74 -10.56
N PRO A 20 13.12 21.22 -10.87
CA PRO A 20 13.43 20.75 -12.22
C PRO A 20 12.65 19.49 -12.60
N VAL A 21 12.49 18.55 -11.66
CA VAL A 21 11.77 17.29 -11.90
C VAL A 21 10.26 17.53 -12.03
N PHE A 22 9.69 18.55 -11.35
CA PHE A 22 8.28 18.94 -11.57
C PHE A 22 8.08 19.48 -12.99
N ALA A 23 8.92 20.41 -13.43
CA ALA A 23 8.82 21.01 -14.75
C ALA A 23 8.95 19.97 -15.88
N ALA A 24 9.89 19.02 -15.75
CA ALA A 24 10.12 17.99 -16.76
C ALA A 24 8.90 17.08 -17.00
N MET A 25 8.22 16.64 -15.93
CA MET A 25 7.00 15.83 -16.07
C MET A 25 5.86 16.63 -16.71
N GLU A 26 5.67 17.88 -16.28
CA GLU A 26 4.64 18.75 -16.84
C GLU A 26 4.86 19.04 -18.32
N GLU A 27 6.13 19.18 -18.75
CA GLU A 27 6.51 19.33 -20.15
C GLU A 27 6.11 18.09 -20.98
N LYS A 28 6.42 16.88 -20.50
CA LYS A 28 6.01 15.63 -21.17
C LYS A 28 4.51 15.49 -21.30
N LEU A 29 3.75 16.01 -20.32
CA LEU A 29 2.30 15.97 -20.34
C LEU A 29 1.68 17.10 -21.18
N GLY A 30 2.29 18.29 -21.26
CA GLY A 30 1.81 19.39 -22.10
C GLY A 30 0.31 19.68 -21.93
N ASN A 31 -0.46 19.47 -23.01
CA ASN A 31 -1.93 19.56 -23.07
C ASN A 31 -2.63 18.19 -23.13
N HIS A 32 -1.93 17.12 -22.79
CA HIS A 32 -2.44 15.76 -22.82
C HIS A 32 -3.63 15.59 -21.87
N TRP A 33 -4.62 14.78 -22.28
CA TRP A 33 -5.87 14.56 -21.53
C TRP A 33 -5.64 14.04 -20.10
N SER A 34 -4.50 13.36 -19.87
CA SER A 34 -4.14 12.78 -18.58
C SER A 34 -3.42 13.74 -17.63
N LYS A 35 -3.11 14.98 -18.03
CA LYS A 35 -2.25 15.92 -17.27
C LYS A 35 -2.68 16.04 -15.80
N ASN A 36 -3.97 16.25 -15.58
CA ASN A 36 -4.53 16.47 -14.24
C ASN A 36 -4.96 15.15 -13.54
N MET A 37 -4.67 14.01 -14.15
CA MET A 37 -5.05 12.70 -13.65
C MET A 37 -3.88 11.91 -13.07
N ILE A 38 -2.65 12.21 -13.52
CA ILE A 38 -1.46 11.50 -13.06
C ILE A 38 -0.91 12.21 -11.82
N ASN A 39 -0.86 11.48 -10.70
CA ASN A 39 -0.22 11.94 -9.48
C ASN A 39 1.29 11.71 -9.59
N LYS A 40 2.07 12.78 -9.45
CA LYS A 40 3.52 12.73 -9.61
C LYS A 40 4.18 11.78 -8.61
N ASP A 41 3.83 11.84 -7.33
CA ASP A 41 4.46 11.01 -6.31
C ASP A 41 4.22 9.52 -6.59
N PHE A 42 3.01 9.19 -7.05
CA PHE A 42 2.68 7.85 -7.49
C PHE A 42 3.52 7.42 -8.70
N LEU A 43 3.68 8.28 -9.71
CA LEU A 43 4.51 8.01 -10.87
C LEU A 43 5.98 7.79 -10.49
N LEU A 44 6.55 8.70 -9.70
CA LEU A 44 7.93 8.61 -9.24
C LEU A 44 8.20 7.31 -8.46
N TYR A 45 7.25 6.91 -7.63
CA TYR A 45 7.41 5.79 -6.74
C TYR A 45 7.16 4.44 -7.44
N TYR A 46 6.06 4.30 -8.19
CA TYR A 46 5.69 3.02 -8.82
C TYR A 46 6.18 2.85 -10.25
N PHE A 47 6.55 3.92 -10.95
CA PHE A 47 7.08 3.89 -12.32
C PHE A 47 8.45 4.57 -12.42
N PRO A 48 9.42 4.22 -11.54
CA PRO A 48 10.70 4.94 -11.47
C PRO A 48 11.49 4.86 -12.78
N TYR A 49 11.28 3.82 -13.59
CA TYR A 49 11.93 3.66 -14.91
C TYR A 49 11.45 4.68 -15.97
N LEU A 50 10.24 5.23 -15.82
CA LEU A 50 9.75 6.34 -16.66
C LEU A 50 10.27 7.68 -16.17
N ALA A 51 10.55 7.81 -14.87
CA ALA A 51 11.01 9.05 -14.24
C ALA A 51 12.51 9.32 -14.36
N LYS A 52 13.31 8.30 -14.70
CA LYS A 52 14.77 8.44 -14.89
C LYS A 52 15.11 9.48 -15.95
N GLU A 53 16.28 10.12 -15.76
CA GLU A 53 16.82 11.13 -16.68
C GLU A 53 15.77 12.20 -17.04
N ASP A 54 15.16 12.81 -16.03
CA ASP A 54 14.13 13.85 -16.20
C ASP A 54 13.00 13.43 -17.14
N PHE A 55 12.43 12.25 -16.87
CA PHE A 55 11.30 11.70 -17.62
C PHE A 55 11.58 11.45 -19.11
N LYS A 56 12.85 11.28 -19.52
CA LYS A 56 13.23 11.09 -20.93
C LYS A 56 12.44 9.98 -21.64
N ARG A 57 12.17 8.86 -20.95
CA ARG A 57 11.40 7.72 -21.48
C ARG A 57 9.89 7.85 -21.33
N PHE A 58 9.42 8.81 -20.54
CA PHE A 58 7.99 9.03 -20.36
C PHE A 58 7.43 9.75 -21.58
N ASN A 59 6.57 9.04 -22.32
CA ASN A 59 5.73 9.60 -23.36
C ASN A 59 4.31 9.06 -23.13
N PRO A 60 3.35 9.91 -22.73
CA PRO A 60 2.05 9.45 -22.26
C PRO A 60 1.23 8.67 -23.31
N ASN A 61 1.52 8.83 -24.61
CA ASN A 61 0.83 8.15 -25.70
C ASN A 61 1.52 6.86 -26.18
N GLU A 62 2.78 6.61 -25.79
CA GLU A 62 3.49 5.40 -26.21
C GLU A 62 2.90 4.16 -25.54
N PRO A 63 3.01 2.98 -26.17
CA PRO A 63 2.66 1.71 -25.55
C PRO A 63 3.40 1.49 -24.23
N ALA A 64 2.70 0.92 -23.25
CA ALA A 64 3.34 0.35 -22.07
C ALA A 64 3.80 -1.08 -22.36
N TYR A 65 4.95 -1.45 -21.80
CA TYR A 65 5.46 -2.81 -21.86
C TYR A 65 4.95 -3.64 -20.68
N GLU A 66 4.68 -4.93 -20.93
CA GLU A 66 4.11 -5.86 -19.94
C GLU A 66 5.02 -6.06 -18.72
N ASP A 67 6.33 -6.26 -18.93
CA ASP A 67 7.31 -6.40 -17.84
C ASP A 67 7.37 -5.18 -16.93
N GLU A 68 7.41 -3.98 -17.51
CA GLU A 68 7.40 -2.70 -16.80
C GLU A 68 6.09 -2.48 -16.04
N PHE A 69 4.94 -2.76 -16.66
CA PHE A 69 3.63 -2.69 -16.02
C PHE A 69 3.53 -3.66 -14.83
N LEU A 70 3.96 -4.91 -15.01
CA LEU A 70 3.92 -5.94 -13.97
C LEU A 70 4.88 -5.64 -12.82
N LEU A 71 6.03 -5.02 -13.09
CA LEU A 71 6.92 -4.51 -12.05
C LEU A 71 6.23 -3.44 -11.20
N SER A 72 5.62 -2.44 -11.83
CA SER A 72 4.87 -1.37 -11.16
C SER A 72 3.69 -1.93 -10.35
N PHE A 73 2.93 -2.85 -10.95
CA PHE A 73 1.78 -3.48 -10.30
C PHE A 73 2.22 -4.33 -9.09
N SER A 74 3.28 -5.11 -9.23
CA SER A 74 3.80 -5.94 -8.14
C SER A 74 4.35 -5.10 -6.99
N SER A 75 5.01 -3.97 -7.28
CA SER A 75 5.43 -3.02 -6.25
C SER A 75 4.22 -2.44 -5.50
N LEU A 76 3.16 -2.04 -6.23
CA LEU A 76 1.94 -1.55 -5.61
C LEU A 76 1.27 -2.61 -4.73
N LEU A 77 1.18 -3.86 -5.19
CA LEU A 77 0.62 -4.96 -4.41
C LEU A 77 1.42 -5.22 -3.13
N ARG A 78 2.75 -5.30 -3.24
CA ARG A 78 3.65 -5.56 -2.12
C ARG A 78 3.50 -4.53 -1.00
N ASP A 79 3.46 -3.26 -1.37
CA ASP A 79 3.31 -2.16 -0.41
C ASP A 79 1.96 -2.23 0.34
N ASN A 80 0.95 -2.81 -0.31
CA ASN A 80 -0.37 -3.04 0.27
C ASN A 80 -0.55 -4.45 0.86
N GLY A 81 0.53 -5.24 0.96
CA GLY A 81 0.54 -6.52 1.66
C GLY A 81 0.16 -7.74 0.85
N TYR A 82 -0.02 -7.57 -0.44
CA TYR A 82 -0.28 -8.66 -1.36
C TYR A 82 1.04 -9.16 -1.93
N SER A 83 1.24 -10.48 -1.89
CA SER A 83 2.35 -11.12 -2.61
C SER A 83 1.97 -11.31 -4.07
N ASN A 84 2.95 -11.27 -4.96
CA ASN A 84 2.72 -11.57 -6.37
C ASN A 84 3.96 -12.14 -7.04
N GLY A 85 3.77 -13.16 -7.88
CA GLY A 85 4.83 -13.84 -8.63
C GLY A 85 4.78 -13.56 -10.13
N LEU A 86 4.12 -12.48 -10.56
CA LEU A 86 3.97 -12.18 -11.98
C LEU A 86 5.31 -11.74 -12.58
N ILE A 87 5.71 -12.43 -13.66
CA ILE A 87 6.88 -12.12 -14.48
C ILE A 87 6.35 -11.76 -15.86
N GLY A 88 6.71 -10.58 -16.34
CA GLY A 88 6.33 -10.12 -17.68
C GLY A 88 7.43 -10.33 -18.71
N TRP A 89 7.02 -10.20 -19.97
CA TRP A 89 7.94 -10.23 -21.11
C TRP A 89 8.08 -8.81 -21.66
N LYS A 90 9.23 -8.52 -22.29
CA LYS A 90 9.44 -7.23 -22.94
C LYS A 90 8.65 -7.14 -24.26
N ARG A 91 7.35 -6.90 -24.14
CA ARG A 91 6.39 -6.77 -25.24
C ARG A 91 5.32 -5.75 -24.87
N GLU A 92 4.66 -5.21 -25.88
CA GLU A 92 3.53 -4.30 -25.70
C GLU A 92 2.35 -5.04 -25.06
N LEU A 93 1.60 -4.34 -24.21
CA LEU A 93 0.48 -4.88 -23.46
C LEU A 93 -0.84 -4.38 -24.03
N THR A 94 -1.76 -5.28 -24.41
CA THR A 94 -3.11 -4.87 -24.84
C THR A 94 -4.01 -4.55 -23.66
N ARG A 95 -5.07 -3.78 -23.91
CA ARG A 95 -6.08 -3.43 -22.89
C ARG A 95 -6.83 -4.64 -22.34
N ALA A 96 -7.07 -5.67 -23.16
CA ALA A 96 -7.66 -6.93 -22.69
C ALA A 96 -6.71 -7.69 -21.76
N GLU A 97 -5.43 -7.81 -22.12
CA GLU A 97 -4.42 -8.48 -21.30
C GLU A 97 -4.21 -7.77 -19.97
N MET A 98 -4.08 -6.43 -19.97
CA MET A 98 -3.99 -5.64 -18.73
C MET A 98 -5.20 -5.90 -17.83
N SER A 99 -6.42 -5.87 -18.38
CA SER A 99 -7.63 -6.15 -17.60
C SER A 99 -7.64 -7.57 -17.03
N LYS A 100 -7.22 -8.56 -17.83
CA LYS A 100 -7.12 -9.96 -17.38
C LYS A 100 -6.13 -10.10 -16.23
N ILE A 101 -4.94 -9.52 -16.35
CA ILE A 101 -3.89 -9.53 -15.32
C ILE A 101 -4.42 -8.92 -14.01
N LEU A 102 -4.94 -7.70 -14.08
CA LEU A 102 -5.45 -6.99 -12.90
C LEU A 102 -6.62 -7.74 -12.27
N GLY A 103 -7.62 -8.08 -13.09
CA GLY A 103 -8.84 -8.69 -12.63
C GLY A 103 -8.62 -10.06 -11.99
N LYS A 104 -7.80 -10.92 -12.60
CA LYS A 104 -7.50 -12.24 -12.03
C LYS A 104 -6.87 -12.10 -10.65
N LYS A 105 -5.87 -11.24 -10.49
CA LYS A 105 -5.21 -11.02 -9.20
C LYS A 105 -6.18 -10.47 -8.15
N LEU A 106 -6.99 -9.47 -8.51
CA LEU A 106 -7.96 -8.89 -7.56
C LEU A 106 -9.06 -9.88 -7.18
N ILE A 107 -9.45 -10.80 -8.07
CA ILE A 107 -10.40 -11.87 -7.76
C ILE A 107 -9.77 -12.93 -6.86
N GLU A 108 -8.53 -13.33 -7.14
CA GLU A 108 -7.74 -14.25 -6.31
C GLU A 108 -7.61 -13.74 -4.87
N GLU A 109 -7.33 -12.45 -4.70
CA GLU A 109 -7.27 -11.79 -3.39
C GLU A 109 -8.65 -11.48 -2.77
N GLY A 110 -9.74 -11.85 -3.44
CA GLY A 110 -11.11 -11.61 -2.97
C GLY A 110 -11.54 -10.14 -2.91
N LEU A 111 -10.80 -9.24 -3.55
CA LEU A 111 -11.05 -7.80 -3.56
C LEU A 111 -12.21 -7.39 -4.47
N ILE A 112 -12.40 -8.15 -5.56
CA ILE A 112 -13.55 -8.02 -6.47
C ILE A 112 -14.10 -9.40 -6.81
N LYS A 113 -15.28 -9.45 -7.43
CA LYS A 113 -15.89 -10.68 -7.93
C LYS A 113 -16.14 -10.55 -9.43
N PRO A 114 -16.06 -11.65 -10.22
CA PRO A 114 -16.51 -11.64 -11.61
C PRO A 114 -17.94 -11.10 -11.72
N SER A 115 -18.21 -10.28 -12.73
CA SER A 115 -19.49 -9.60 -12.87
C SER A 115 -20.21 -10.01 -14.16
N ASN A 116 -21.49 -10.34 -14.04
CA ASN A 116 -22.35 -10.61 -15.21
C ASN A 116 -23.12 -9.34 -15.67
N LYS A 117 -22.81 -8.16 -15.10
CA LYS A 117 -23.51 -6.93 -15.49
C LYS A 117 -23.19 -6.60 -16.95
N LYS A 118 -24.25 -6.34 -17.72
CA LYS A 118 -24.11 -5.90 -19.11
C LYS A 118 -23.36 -4.59 -19.16
N LEU A 119 -22.29 -4.56 -19.95
CA LEU A 119 -21.51 -3.36 -20.23
C LEU A 119 -22.05 -2.62 -21.45
N PRO A 120 -21.76 -1.31 -21.57
CA PRO A 120 -22.14 -0.55 -22.76
C PRO A 120 -21.22 -0.81 -23.97
N PHE A 121 -20.16 -1.61 -23.80
CA PHE A 121 -19.15 -1.85 -24.82
C PHE A 121 -19.62 -2.87 -25.85
N THR A 122 -19.62 -2.47 -27.13
CA THR A 122 -20.09 -3.32 -28.24
C THR A 122 -19.00 -4.24 -28.80
N ASP A 123 -17.73 -3.96 -28.48
CA ASP A 123 -16.54 -4.57 -29.08
C ASP A 123 -15.86 -5.64 -28.20
N ILE A 124 -16.46 -5.99 -27.06
CA ILE A 124 -15.96 -7.04 -26.16
C ILE A 124 -16.67 -8.38 -26.33
N ASN A 125 -17.73 -8.45 -27.15
CA ASN A 125 -18.57 -9.65 -27.30
C ASN A 125 -17.81 -10.86 -27.85
N ASN A 126 -16.70 -10.64 -28.57
CA ASN A 126 -15.85 -11.69 -29.14
C ASN A 126 -14.76 -12.19 -28.18
N LEU A 127 -14.64 -11.60 -26.99
CA LEU A 127 -13.69 -12.06 -25.97
C LEU A 127 -14.25 -13.30 -25.25
N PRO A 128 -13.39 -14.16 -24.67
CA PRO A 128 -13.84 -15.22 -23.77
C PRO A 128 -14.75 -14.69 -22.67
N GLN A 129 -15.77 -15.47 -22.29
CA GLN A 129 -16.76 -15.05 -21.29
C GLN A 129 -16.11 -14.66 -19.94
N GLU A 130 -15.03 -15.34 -19.55
CA GLU A 130 -14.25 -15.00 -18.35
C GLU A 130 -13.68 -13.57 -18.44
N GLU A 131 -13.10 -13.20 -19.59
CA GLU A 131 -12.52 -11.86 -19.80
C GLU A 131 -13.60 -10.78 -19.82
N GLN A 132 -14.76 -11.05 -20.43
CA GLN A 132 -15.90 -10.13 -20.37
C GLN A 132 -16.35 -9.87 -18.92
N LYS A 133 -16.42 -10.91 -18.09
CA LYS A 133 -16.79 -10.79 -16.67
C LYS A 133 -15.75 -10.03 -15.85
N ILE A 134 -14.47 -10.20 -16.16
CA ILE A 134 -13.36 -9.45 -15.56
C ILE A 134 -13.45 -7.97 -15.93
N ILE A 135 -13.61 -7.65 -17.22
CA ILE A 135 -13.78 -6.27 -17.70
C ILE A 135 -15.01 -5.65 -17.02
N ALA A 136 -16.11 -6.40 -16.88
CA ALA A 136 -17.31 -5.93 -16.19
C ALA A 136 -17.05 -5.60 -14.72
N ALA A 137 -16.32 -6.45 -14.00
CA ALA A 137 -15.95 -6.20 -12.61
C ALA A 137 -15.06 -4.95 -12.46
N LEU A 138 -14.02 -4.82 -13.30
CA LEU A 138 -13.09 -3.69 -13.27
C LEU A 138 -13.74 -2.37 -13.69
N TYR A 139 -14.71 -2.41 -14.60
CA TYR A 139 -15.46 -1.23 -15.00
C TYR A 139 -16.38 -0.75 -13.88
N GLN A 140 -17.04 -1.67 -13.18
CA GLN A 140 -17.92 -1.34 -12.05
C GLN A 140 -17.19 -0.69 -10.88
N THR A 141 -15.94 -1.08 -10.62
CA THR A 141 -15.10 -0.44 -9.60
C THR A 141 -14.52 0.90 -10.07
N GLY A 142 -14.67 1.24 -11.35
CA GLY A 142 -14.10 2.44 -11.95
C GLY A 142 -12.60 2.38 -12.21
N ILE A 143 -11.96 1.21 -12.04
CA ILE A 143 -10.53 1.00 -12.31
C ILE A 143 -10.25 1.25 -13.79
N ILE A 144 -11.02 0.59 -14.67
CA ILE A 144 -10.94 0.78 -16.12
C ILE A 144 -12.09 1.64 -16.64
N LYS A 145 -11.86 2.31 -17.76
CA LYS A 145 -12.89 3.05 -18.52
C LYS A 145 -12.81 2.66 -19.98
N GLY A 146 -13.92 2.84 -20.71
CA GLY A 146 -13.93 2.76 -22.16
C GLY A 146 -13.13 3.89 -22.79
N GLU A 147 -12.70 3.68 -24.02
CA GLU A 147 -12.13 4.73 -24.87
C GLU A 147 -13.23 5.71 -25.32
N SER A 148 -14.45 5.20 -25.47
CA SER A 148 -15.68 5.98 -25.60
C SER A 148 -16.78 5.40 -24.72
N ASN A 149 -17.99 5.97 -24.81
CA ASN A 149 -19.16 5.45 -24.09
C ASN A 149 -19.52 4.01 -24.48
N THR A 150 -19.18 3.58 -25.69
CA THR A 150 -19.59 2.27 -26.24
C THR A 150 -18.42 1.42 -26.75
N ILE A 151 -17.18 1.90 -26.64
CA ILE A 151 -15.98 1.20 -27.13
C ILE A 151 -14.97 1.03 -26.00
N TYR A 152 -14.57 -0.22 -25.74
CA TYR A 152 -13.50 -0.54 -24.80
C TYR A 152 -12.12 -0.60 -25.47
N ASN A 153 -12.09 -1.01 -26.73
CA ASN A 153 -10.93 -1.26 -27.58
C ASN A 153 -9.96 -2.30 -27.01
N PRO A 154 -10.37 -3.58 -26.89
CA PRO A 154 -9.60 -4.60 -26.18
C PRO A 154 -8.25 -4.94 -26.82
N LYS A 155 -8.14 -4.78 -28.14
CA LYS A 155 -6.93 -5.13 -28.92
C LYS A 155 -5.89 -4.00 -28.99
N ARG A 156 -6.27 -2.77 -28.64
CA ARG A 156 -5.32 -1.65 -28.63
C ARG A 156 -4.33 -1.82 -27.49
N ASN A 157 -3.08 -1.46 -27.74
CA ASN A 157 -2.06 -1.35 -26.72
C ASN A 157 -2.44 -0.30 -25.69
N VAL A 158 -2.26 -0.62 -24.41
CA VAL A 158 -2.39 0.34 -23.33
C VAL A 158 -1.26 1.35 -23.43
N THR A 159 -1.57 2.63 -23.28
CA THR A 159 -0.56 3.68 -23.26
C THR A 159 0.11 3.78 -21.88
N GLN A 160 1.29 4.39 -21.81
CA GLN A 160 1.97 4.67 -20.54
C GLN A 160 1.05 5.45 -19.58
N ALA A 161 0.36 6.49 -20.07
CA ALA A 161 -0.57 7.26 -19.24
C ALA A 161 -1.72 6.42 -18.67
N GLU A 162 -2.31 5.54 -19.48
CA GLU A 162 -3.37 4.64 -19.04
C GLU A 162 -2.88 3.64 -18.00
N ALA A 163 -1.70 3.04 -18.20
CA ALA A 163 -1.08 2.13 -17.25
C ALA A 163 -0.93 2.78 -15.86
N ILE A 164 -0.42 4.01 -15.80
CA ILE A 164 -0.25 4.77 -14.56
C ILE A 164 -1.60 5.05 -13.90
N ILE A 165 -2.57 5.56 -14.66
CA ILE A 165 -3.90 5.91 -14.15
C ILE A 165 -4.65 4.70 -13.60
N VAL A 166 -4.56 3.55 -14.29
CA VAL A 166 -5.23 2.32 -13.87
C VAL A 166 -4.67 1.82 -12.54
N LEU A 167 -3.35 1.83 -12.36
CA LEU A 167 -2.74 1.46 -11.07
C LEU A 167 -3.05 2.48 -9.97
N GLN A 168 -3.12 3.78 -10.28
CA GLN A 168 -3.55 4.79 -9.30
C GLN A 168 -4.96 4.54 -8.78
N ARG A 169 -5.89 4.20 -9.68
CA ARG A 169 -7.29 3.89 -9.33
C ARG A 169 -7.43 2.60 -8.52
N LEU A 170 -6.43 1.74 -8.59
CA LEU A 170 -6.37 0.52 -7.80
C LEU A 170 -6.06 0.78 -6.33
N LYS A 171 -5.26 1.82 -6.04
CA LYS A 171 -4.76 2.11 -4.70
C LYS A 171 -5.85 2.17 -3.61
N PRO A 172 -7.01 2.85 -3.79
CA PRO A 172 -8.05 2.87 -2.76
C PRO A 172 -8.64 1.49 -2.45
N LEU A 173 -8.71 0.60 -3.45
CA LEU A 173 -9.21 -0.76 -3.28
C LEU A 173 -8.23 -1.63 -2.47
N LEU A 174 -6.92 -1.41 -2.67
CA LEU A 174 -5.85 -2.09 -1.92
C LEU A 174 -5.65 -1.51 -0.52
N ASN A 175 -5.88 -0.21 -0.35
CA ASN A 175 -5.78 0.52 0.93
C ASN A 175 -6.89 0.19 1.93
N LYS A 176 -7.80 -0.75 1.61
CA LYS A 176 -8.87 -1.12 2.54
C LYS A 176 -8.21 -1.74 3.76
N VAL A 177 -8.17 -0.97 4.86
CA VAL A 177 -7.64 -1.34 6.19
C VAL A 177 -7.80 -2.83 6.40
N ILE A 178 -6.71 -3.57 6.21
CA ILE A 178 -6.71 -5.00 6.43
C ILE A 178 -6.63 -5.12 7.94
N ASN A 179 -7.78 -5.36 8.58
CA ASN A 179 -7.80 -5.86 9.94
C ASN A 179 -7.02 -7.17 9.90
N ILE A 180 -5.84 -7.15 10.50
CA ILE A 180 -4.94 -8.28 10.54
C ILE A 180 -5.50 -9.24 11.60
N PRO A 181 -5.95 -10.44 11.22
CA PRO A 181 -6.42 -11.40 12.19
C PRO A 181 -5.25 -11.82 13.09
N PHE A 182 -5.53 -11.98 14.38
CA PHE A 182 -4.54 -12.44 15.34
C PHE A 182 -5.19 -13.37 16.36
N LYS A 183 -4.37 -14.19 17.01
CA LYS A 183 -4.77 -15.01 18.15
C LYS A 183 -4.01 -14.55 19.39
N LEU A 184 -4.71 -14.41 20.50
CA LEU A 184 -4.08 -14.19 21.79
C LEU A 184 -3.33 -15.47 22.20
N SER A 185 -2.04 -15.34 22.51
CA SER A 185 -1.20 -16.45 22.99
C SER A 185 -1.08 -16.44 24.51
N GLY A 186 -0.95 -15.26 25.11
CA GLY A 186 -0.87 -15.14 26.56
C GLY A 186 -0.78 -13.70 27.05
N VAL A 187 -1.03 -13.53 28.35
CA VAL A 187 -0.91 -12.27 29.08
C VAL A 187 -0.13 -12.54 30.35
N VAL A 188 0.89 -11.73 30.63
CA VAL A 188 1.75 -11.85 31.81
C VAL A 188 1.84 -10.49 32.51
N GLU A 189 1.82 -10.49 33.83
CA GLU A 189 2.09 -9.31 34.66
C GLU A 189 3.41 -9.53 35.41
N ALA A 190 4.24 -8.49 35.49
CA ALA A 190 5.52 -8.49 36.18
C ALA A 190 5.78 -7.14 36.84
N TYR A 191 6.70 -7.09 37.80
CA TYR A 191 7.11 -5.87 38.51
C TYR A 191 8.46 -5.31 38.03
N SER A 192 8.98 -5.87 36.95
CA SER A 192 10.13 -5.39 36.21
C SER A 192 9.94 -5.70 34.74
N GLY A 193 10.43 -4.82 33.87
CA GLY A 193 10.23 -4.95 32.44
C GLY A 193 10.75 -3.74 31.69
N LYS A 194 10.57 -3.77 30.37
CA LYS A 194 10.84 -2.64 29.49
C LYS A 194 9.65 -2.49 28.55
N GLU A 195 9.06 -1.30 28.53
CA GLU A 195 7.99 -0.98 27.60
C GLU A 195 8.48 -1.07 26.14
N GLY A 196 7.61 -1.61 25.28
CA GLY A 196 7.87 -1.67 23.84
C GLY A 196 7.09 -2.76 23.12
N VAL A 197 7.30 -2.82 21.82
CA VAL A 197 6.76 -3.86 20.94
C VAL A 197 7.92 -4.57 20.26
N ASN A 198 7.94 -5.89 20.37
CA ASN A 198 8.90 -6.74 19.70
C ASN A 198 8.15 -7.77 18.85
N SER A 199 8.75 -8.23 17.75
CA SER A 199 8.20 -9.33 16.97
C SER A 199 9.27 -10.36 16.64
N LYS A 200 8.86 -11.63 16.60
CA LYS A 200 9.71 -12.76 16.27
C LYS A 200 9.01 -13.66 15.28
N SER A 201 9.72 -13.99 14.21
CA SER A 201 9.28 -14.88 13.15
C SER A 201 9.51 -16.35 13.54
N GLU A 202 8.47 -17.18 13.54
CA GLU A 202 8.54 -18.61 13.87
C GLU A 202 7.74 -19.43 12.85
N GLY A 203 8.42 -20.11 11.91
CA GLY A 203 7.77 -20.87 10.85
C GLY A 203 6.82 -20.00 10.01
N GLU A 204 5.56 -20.37 9.90
CA GLU A 204 4.52 -19.60 9.19
C GLU A 204 3.87 -18.50 10.05
N LYS A 205 4.35 -18.30 11.28
CA LYS A 205 3.77 -17.38 12.25
C LYS A 205 4.72 -16.26 12.63
N VAL A 206 4.15 -15.18 13.15
CA VAL A 206 4.85 -14.06 13.77
C VAL A 206 4.26 -13.86 15.15
N LEU A 207 5.11 -13.99 16.17
CA LEU A 207 4.78 -13.67 17.54
C LEU A 207 5.06 -12.19 17.74
N VAL A 208 4.08 -11.44 18.22
CA VAL A 208 4.22 -10.02 18.57
C VAL A 208 4.01 -9.88 20.06
N THR A 209 5.02 -9.37 20.75
CA THR A 209 5.04 -9.18 22.19
C THR A 209 4.95 -7.69 22.48
N ILE A 210 3.88 -7.28 23.15
CA ILE A 210 3.58 -5.90 23.54
C ILE A 210 3.69 -5.79 25.06
N THR A 211 4.64 -5.01 25.54
CA THR A 211 4.80 -4.72 26.97
C THR A 211 4.48 -3.25 27.23
N LYS A 212 3.62 -2.97 28.20
CA LYS A 212 3.24 -1.62 28.63
C LYS A 212 3.48 -1.46 30.13
N GLU A 213 4.02 -0.31 30.52
CA GLU A 213 4.19 0.09 31.91
C GLU A 213 2.91 0.74 32.45
N PHE A 214 2.59 0.41 33.70
CA PHE A 214 1.45 0.96 34.44
C PHE A 214 1.90 1.44 35.84
N PRO A 215 1.32 2.55 36.34
CA PRO A 215 1.74 3.14 37.62
C PRO A 215 1.43 2.24 38.83
N THR A 216 0.43 1.38 38.70
CA THR A 216 0.02 0.38 39.70
C THR A 216 -0.38 -0.92 39.01
N PRO A 217 -0.47 -2.04 39.75
CA PRO A 217 -1.18 -3.22 39.28
C PRO A 217 -2.67 -2.95 39.04
N GLY A 218 -3.38 -3.95 38.51
CA GLY A 218 -4.84 -3.93 38.41
C GLY A 218 -5.41 -3.31 37.13
N TYR A 219 -4.59 -2.72 36.27
CA TYR A 219 -5.01 -2.29 34.93
C TYR A 219 -5.49 -3.50 34.09
N SER A 220 -6.52 -3.31 33.27
CA SER A 220 -6.83 -4.22 32.18
C SER A 220 -6.14 -3.75 30.91
N MET A 221 -5.63 -4.67 30.11
CA MET A 221 -5.03 -4.39 28.81
C MET A 221 -5.44 -5.48 27.83
N LYS A 222 -5.91 -5.09 26.65
CA LYS A 222 -6.25 -5.99 25.54
C LYS A 222 -5.74 -5.40 24.23
N VAL A 223 -5.46 -6.26 23.25
CA VAL A 223 -5.28 -5.82 21.86
C VAL A 223 -6.66 -5.77 21.23
N GLU A 224 -7.13 -4.58 20.88
CA GLU A 224 -8.45 -4.37 20.26
C GLU A 224 -8.42 -4.79 18.80
N LYS A 225 -7.43 -4.28 18.05
CA LYS A 225 -7.23 -4.59 16.63
C LYS A 225 -5.78 -4.36 16.22
N VAL A 226 -5.41 -5.00 15.12
CA VAL A 226 -4.17 -4.75 14.40
C VAL A 226 -4.53 -4.35 12.99
N GLU A 227 -4.03 -3.22 12.54
CA GLU A 227 -4.30 -2.69 11.20
C GLU A 227 -3.00 -2.45 10.46
N ARG A 228 -2.98 -2.79 9.16
CA ARG A 228 -1.88 -2.35 8.29
C ARG A 228 -2.13 -0.95 7.76
N ASN A 229 -1.15 -0.07 7.94
CA ASN A 229 -1.12 1.26 7.33
C ASN A 229 0.24 1.48 6.67
N LYS A 230 0.26 1.45 5.33
CA LYS A 230 1.49 1.49 4.51
C LYS A 230 2.47 0.37 4.92
N GLU A 231 3.64 0.75 5.43
CA GLU A 231 4.73 -0.15 5.86
C GLU A 231 4.64 -0.54 7.34
N GLU A 232 3.64 -0.05 8.06
CA GLU A 232 3.50 -0.24 9.51
C GLU A 232 2.26 -1.05 9.88
N TYR A 233 2.38 -1.81 10.96
CA TYR A 233 1.30 -2.53 11.62
C TYR A 233 0.95 -1.81 12.91
N LYS A 234 -0.16 -1.10 12.89
CA LYS A 234 -0.66 -0.31 14.02
C LYS A 234 -1.44 -1.23 14.94
N ILE A 235 -1.00 -1.30 16.19
CA ILE A 235 -1.63 -2.08 17.25
C ILE A 235 -2.40 -1.10 18.14
N TYR A 236 -3.69 -1.34 18.28
CA TYR A 236 -4.58 -0.56 19.13
C TYR A 236 -4.83 -1.33 20.41
N LEU A 237 -4.59 -0.68 21.54
CA LEU A 237 -4.80 -1.27 22.86
C LEU A 237 -6.07 -0.70 23.50
N ASP A 238 -6.87 -1.58 24.09
CA ASP A 238 -7.93 -1.22 25.01
C ASP A 238 -7.39 -1.36 26.44
N ILE A 239 -7.31 -0.23 27.15
CA ILE A 239 -6.72 -0.14 28.49
C ILE A 239 -7.77 0.42 29.43
N THR A 240 -8.06 -0.30 30.51
CA THR A 240 -8.98 0.14 31.56
C THR A 240 -8.24 0.23 32.89
N PRO A 241 -8.24 1.38 33.59
CA PRO A 241 -7.65 1.48 34.92
C PRO A 241 -8.43 0.62 35.94
N PRO A 242 -7.79 0.21 37.06
CA PRO A 242 -8.50 -0.44 38.16
C PRO A 242 -9.57 0.49 38.75
N SER A 243 -10.58 -0.08 39.40
CA SER A 243 -11.59 0.70 40.14
C SER A 243 -10.91 1.61 41.18
N LYS A 244 -11.46 2.81 41.39
CA LYS A 244 -10.99 3.74 42.43
C LYS A 244 -11.11 3.18 43.85
N GLU A 245 -11.98 2.19 44.03
CA GLU A 245 -12.23 1.50 45.31
C GLU A 245 -11.32 0.27 45.49
N SER A 246 -10.45 0.00 44.52
CA SER A 246 -9.57 -1.16 44.53
C SER A 246 -8.25 -0.84 45.22
N ASP A 247 -7.91 -1.58 46.28
CA ASP A 247 -6.60 -1.48 46.91
C ASP A 247 -5.53 -2.08 45.99
N GLN A 248 -4.64 -1.22 45.48
CA GLN A 248 -3.50 -1.63 44.64
C GLN A 248 -2.19 -1.39 45.36
N LEU A 249 -1.23 -2.29 45.14
CA LEU A 249 0.14 -2.05 45.57
C LEU A 249 0.68 -0.79 44.88
N GLN A 250 1.40 0.05 45.62
CA GLN A 250 2.04 1.27 45.10
C GLN A 250 3.39 0.94 44.46
N VAL A 251 3.36 0.09 43.43
CA VAL A 251 4.54 -0.33 42.67
C VAL A 251 4.22 -0.31 41.18
N ILE A 252 5.22 0.01 40.36
CA ILE A 252 5.08 -0.04 38.91
C ILE A 252 4.86 -1.49 38.48
N ALA A 253 3.89 -1.69 37.60
CA ALA A 253 3.59 -2.99 37.02
C ALA A 253 3.75 -2.94 35.50
N TYR A 254 4.23 -4.04 34.93
CA TYR A 254 4.37 -4.23 33.49
C TYR A 254 3.43 -5.33 33.06
N LYS A 255 2.55 -5.06 32.09
CA LYS A 255 1.78 -6.11 31.43
C LYS A 255 2.32 -6.38 30.06
N THR A 256 2.47 -7.65 29.76
CA THR A 256 2.93 -8.14 28.47
C THR A 256 1.85 -9.00 27.84
N ILE A 257 1.40 -8.63 26.64
CA ILE A 257 0.51 -9.43 25.80
C ILE A 257 1.33 -10.01 24.66
N THR A 258 1.17 -11.29 24.40
CA THR A 258 1.69 -11.94 23.19
C THR A 258 0.55 -12.31 22.28
N ILE A 259 0.56 -11.82 21.05
CA ILE A 259 -0.35 -12.24 19.97
C ILE A 259 0.41 -13.01 18.90
N VAL A 260 -0.31 -13.84 18.17
CA VAL A 260 0.19 -14.65 17.05
C VAL A 260 -0.55 -14.25 15.80
N ILE A 261 0.20 -13.93 14.74
CA ILE A 261 -0.32 -13.54 13.43
C ILE A 261 0.26 -14.50 12.39
N ASP A 262 -0.56 -14.97 11.44
CA ASP A 262 -0.07 -15.80 10.33
C ASP A 262 0.67 -14.91 9.31
N ARG A 263 1.84 -15.35 8.82
CA ARG A 263 2.69 -14.57 7.89
C ARG A 263 1.98 -14.20 6.60
N LYS A 264 1.06 -15.04 6.14
CA LYS A 264 0.24 -14.77 4.95
C LYS A 264 -0.54 -13.45 5.07
N ASP A 265 -0.83 -13.01 6.29
CA ASP A 265 -1.58 -11.78 6.57
C ASP A 265 -0.66 -10.54 6.71
N LEU A 266 0.67 -10.73 6.86
CA LEU A 266 1.66 -9.66 7.09
C LEU A 266 2.57 -9.36 5.88
N GLY A 267 2.31 -9.96 4.72
CA GLY A 267 3.18 -9.81 3.54
C GLY A 267 4.64 -10.19 3.82
N ASN A 268 5.59 -9.50 3.17
CA ASN A 268 7.01 -9.81 3.31
C ASN A 268 7.67 -9.06 4.49
N PRO A 269 8.60 -9.69 5.23
CA PRO A 269 9.38 -9.03 6.27
C PRO A 269 10.36 -7.99 5.69
N PRO A 270 10.88 -7.05 6.50
CA PRO A 270 10.69 -6.91 7.95
C PRO A 270 9.31 -6.34 8.34
N TYR A 271 8.79 -6.78 9.48
CA TYR A 271 7.52 -6.28 10.02
C TYR A 271 7.77 -5.16 11.02
N LYS A 272 7.19 -3.99 10.79
CA LYS A 272 7.28 -2.85 11.69
C LYS A 272 5.97 -2.67 12.45
N PHE A 273 5.94 -3.16 13.69
CA PHE A 273 4.79 -2.97 14.58
C PHE A 273 4.96 -1.69 15.40
N VAL A 274 3.89 -0.90 15.50
CA VAL A 274 3.85 0.35 16.27
C VAL A 274 2.57 0.40 17.10
N LEU A 275 2.64 1.00 18.29
CA LEU A 275 1.45 1.24 19.12
C LEU A 275 0.79 2.55 18.68
N GLU A 276 -0.53 2.52 18.50
CA GLU A 276 -1.33 3.69 18.15
C GLU A 276 -2.24 4.08 19.32
N GLY A 277 -2.44 5.38 19.54
CA GLY A 277 -3.41 5.91 20.52
C GLY A 277 -2.80 6.37 21.84
N PHE A 278 -1.93 7.38 21.79
CA PHE A 278 -1.51 8.14 22.96
C PHE A 278 -1.72 9.63 22.73
#